data_AF-A0A7X8UWN3-F1
#
_entry.id   AF-A0A7X8UWN3-F1
#
_cell.length_a   1.000
_cell.length_b   1.000
_cell.length_c   1.000
_cell.angle_alpha   90.00
_cell.angle_beta   90.00
_cell.angle_gamma   90.00
#
_symmetry.space_group_name_H-M   'P 1'
#
loop_
_entity.id
_entity.type
_entity.pdbx_description
1 polymer ?
#
loop_
_entity_poly.entity_id
_entity_poly.type
_entity_poly.pdbx_seq_one_letter_code
_entity_poly.pdbx_strand_id
1 'polypeptide(L)'
;MRKCFVMAAIVAVVSTGAALGQSTVTYTLGLGGDNQADVYEGGPPPQFPMFDTSGATAYIESDGATFDSVVNPDVTWSVKIGVSGVHEGGLSDGWEPNGLANFVFSLELRDAANELVSTVDFHSTINDGDDDGWRGQNIGPDPLHWAAFTFIYNINDAGVPYAPGRVIDPLEYGGPGLTQYQYPSKYGVEDSVDEPLAEAAPDGTLMGMGAGYPQYVAAELLDSGGYPISDYFFGVGMDELSYWGYDGLGVVPVAEGQMDISALAPGTYTLKLISKKDGENVSNNILEGDFEPDYDVVNAFADLANVVVEDQITFVVAGGIEPEAPEMIAASSVMLHGTAGDFGIDIMQPAPYAVEPREENIVAQHRLVFVFDQTIDISGASVILSSGSVAGLSLATTYVTDDTLVATMATQPTNNACLQINVSGVTDAATGGCTMAPATLYVRMLKGDANASGGVNITDLSYVKGRLFAGVTTANFRADVDASGGINIMDVSATKGNLFGSAVCP
;
A
#
# COMPACT_ATOMS: atom_id res chain seq x y z
N MET A 1 -27.49 -11.48 7.93
CA MET A 1 -27.22 -12.73 7.20
C MET A 1 -25.77 -13.13 7.45
N ARG A 2 -25.45 -14.41 7.31
CA ARG A 2 -24.29 -15.11 7.89
C ARG A 2 -22.94 -14.45 7.58
N LYS A 3 -22.13 -14.27 8.63
CA LYS A 3 -20.70 -13.96 8.59
C LYS A 3 -19.96 -15.15 7.97
N CYS A 4 -19.24 -14.94 6.87
CA CYS A 4 -18.25 -15.90 6.38
C CYS A 4 -16.89 -15.50 6.95
N PHE A 5 -16.44 -16.21 7.98
CA PHE A 5 -15.03 -16.22 8.38
C PHE A 5 -14.31 -17.20 7.46
N VAL A 6 -13.36 -16.72 6.67
CA VAL A 6 -12.38 -17.56 5.98
C VAL A 6 -11.28 -17.87 7.00
N MET A 7 -11.09 -19.16 7.30
CA MET A 7 -9.99 -19.64 8.14
C MET A 7 -8.67 -19.42 7.40
N ALA A 8 -7.80 -18.56 7.93
CA ALA A 8 -6.38 -18.58 7.61
C ALA A 8 -5.78 -19.90 8.14
N ALA A 9 -5.11 -20.64 7.26
CA ALA A 9 -4.44 -21.88 7.61
C ALA A 9 -3.23 -21.55 8.50
N ILE A 10 -3.25 -22.06 9.74
CA ILE A 10 -2.09 -22.06 10.62
C ILE A 10 -1.07 -23.04 10.03
N VAL A 11 -0.05 -22.53 9.36
CA VAL A 11 1.13 -23.32 8.99
C VAL A 11 1.98 -23.43 10.26
N ALA A 12 2.20 -24.66 10.69
CA ALA A 12 2.98 -24.95 11.90
C ALA A 12 4.46 -24.70 11.61
N VAL A 13 5.07 -23.80 12.39
CA VAL A 13 6.53 -23.71 12.53
C VAL A 13 7.03 -25.06 13.05
N VAL A 14 7.70 -25.82 12.20
CA VAL A 14 8.47 -27.00 12.61
C VAL A 14 9.78 -26.46 13.19
N SER A 15 9.79 -26.13 14.48
CA SER A 15 11.04 -26.00 15.20
C SER A 15 11.62 -27.40 15.34
N THR A 16 12.51 -27.78 14.42
CA THR A 16 13.43 -28.88 14.67
C THR A 16 14.30 -28.44 15.84
N GLY A 17 13.92 -28.86 17.06
CA GLY A 17 14.74 -28.62 18.24
C GLY A 17 16.14 -29.15 17.97
N ALA A 18 17.12 -28.25 17.90
CA ALA A 18 18.51 -28.63 17.87
C ALA A 18 18.75 -29.59 19.05
N ALA A 19 19.42 -30.70 18.79
CA ALA A 19 19.88 -31.56 19.87
C ALA A 19 20.74 -30.69 20.80
N LEU A 20 20.51 -30.81 22.11
CA LEU A 20 21.25 -30.06 23.14
C LEU A 20 22.75 -30.28 22.92
N GLY A 21 23.44 -29.29 22.35
CA GLY A 21 24.89 -29.30 22.17
C GLY A 21 25.43 -29.15 20.74
N GLN A 22 24.69 -28.65 19.75
CA GLN A 22 25.19 -28.34 18.39
C GLN A 22 25.23 -26.83 18.10
N SER A 23 26.26 -26.35 17.41
CA SER A 23 26.34 -24.94 17.02
C SER A 23 25.25 -24.62 15.99
N THR A 24 24.44 -23.61 16.29
CA THR A 24 23.23 -23.29 15.55
C THR A 24 23.25 -21.83 15.14
N VAL A 25 23.15 -21.59 13.84
CA VAL A 25 22.91 -20.27 13.24
C VAL A 25 21.43 -20.17 12.93
N THR A 26 20.75 -19.16 13.46
CA THR A 26 19.33 -18.92 13.25
C THR A 26 19.15 -17.61 12.50
N TYR A 27 18.43 -17.65 11.40
CA TYR A 27 17.93 -16.47 10.73
C TYR A 27 16.53 -16.13 11.23
N THR A 28 16.19 -14.85 11.30
CA THR A 28 14.84 -14.38 11.63
C THR A 28 14.46 -13.27 10.66
N LEU A 29 13.37 -13.48 9.92
CA LEU A 29 12.82 -12.49 8.99
C LEU A 29 11.88 -11.53 9.72
N GLY A 30 12.06 -10.25 9.42
CA GLY A 30 11.18 -9.17 9.83
C GLY A 30 10.55 -8.49 8.63
N LEU A 31 9.32 -8.00 8.80
CA LEU A 31 8.66 -7.09 7.87
C LEU A 31 8.23 -5.80 8.59
N GLY A 32 8.20 -4.69 7.86
CA GLY A 32 7.95 -3.36 8.42
C GLY A 32 9.17 -2.78 9.12
N GLY A 33 8.98 -1.98 10.17
CA GLY A 33 10.06 -1.21 10.79
C GLY A 33 10.52 -0.03 9.92
N ASP A 34 11.57 0.66 10.38
CA ASP A 34 12.12 1.84 9.71
C ASP A 34 13.64 1.69 9.55
N ASN A 35 14.10 1.73 8.29
CA ASN A 35 15.51 1.64 7.96
C ASN A 35 16.28 2.94 8.11
N GLN A 36 15.60 4.03 8.47
CA GLN A 36 16.20 5.34 8.76
C GLN A 36 16.91 5.97 7.56
N ALA A 37 16.42 5.72 6.34
CA ALA A 37 16.98 6.30 5.11
C ALA A 37 17.03 7.83 5.16
N ASP A 38 15.95 8.47 5.62
CA ASP A 38 15.89 9.93 5.83
C ASP A 38 17.02 10.46 6.74
N VAL A 39 17.40 9.69 7.76
CA VAL A 39 18.45 10.08 8.69
C VAL A 39 19.82 9.87 8.09
N TYR A 40 20.02 8.82 7.29
CA TYR A 40 21.26 8.58 6.57
C TYR A 40 21.50 9.67 5.51
N GLU A 41 20.45 10.08 4.79
CA GLU A 41 20.52 11.07 3.72
C GLU A 41 20.49 12.53 4.21
N GLY A 42 20.00 12.75 5.43
CA GLY A 42 19.62 14.09 5.91
C GLY A 42 20.72 14.97 6.48
N GLY A 43 21.95 14.49 6.71
CA GLY A 43 22.95 15.23 7.50
C GLY A 43 24.42 15.01 7.13
N PRO A 44 25.33 15.78 7.76
CA PRO A 44 26.75 15.64 7.52
C PRO A 44 27.27 14.30 8.10
N PRO A 45 28.13 13.56 7.37
CA PRO A 45 28.67 12.29 7.83
C PRO A 45 29.60 12.45 9.05
N PRO A 46 29.82 11.37 9.83
CA PRO A 46 29.24 10.03 9.65
C PRO A 46 27.85 9.92 10.30
N GLN A 47 26.86 9.48 9.52
CA GLN A 47 25.55 9.04 10.02
C GLN A 47 25.39 7.55 9.72
N PHE A 48 25.17 6.78 10.79
CA PHE A 48 24.96 5.34 10.73
C PHE A 48 23.77 5.04 11.64
N PRO A 49 22.54 5.34 11.20
CA PRO A 49 21.36 5.07 12.00
C PRO A 49 21.08 3.56 12.07
N MET A 50 20.64 3.09 13.24
CA MET A 50 20.25 1.70 13.43
C MET A 50 18.83 1.47 12.91
N PHE A 51 18.56 0.27 12.38
CA PHE A 51 17.21 -0.14 12.05
C PHE A 51 16.29 -0.01 13.27
N ASP A 52 15.21 0.75 13.13
CA ASP A 52 14.29 1.01 14.21
C ASP A 52 13.14 -0.01 14.19
N THR A 53 13.20 -0.94 15.13
CA THR A 53 12.14 -1.92 15.42
C THR A 53 11.07 -1.38 16.37
N SER A 54 11.29 -0.20 16.94
CA SER A 54 10.44 0.46 17.95
C SER A 54 9.62 1.65 17.41
N GLY A 55 9.83 1.99 16.14
CA GLY A 55 9.30 3.17 15.46
C GLY A 55 7.81 3.13 15.11
N ALA A 56 7.40 4.09 14.27
CA ALA A 56 6.00 4.34 13.92
C ALA A 56 5.38 3.26 13.00
N THR A 57 6.20 2.58 12.21
CA THR A 57 5.81 1.41 11.41
C THR A 57 5.92 0.16 12.27
N ALA A 58 4.87 -0.67 12.29
CA ALA A 58 4.88 -1.90 13.07
C ALA A 58 5.95 -2.85 12.49
N TYR A 59 6.96 -3.18 13.31
CA TYR A 59 7.92 -4.24 13.01
C TYR A 59 7.35 -5.60 13.42
N ILE A 60 7.40 -6.58 12.53
CA ILE A 60 6.70 -7.86 12.68
C ILE A 60 7.65 -9.01 12.34
N GLU A 61 7.86 -9.92 13.30
CA GLU A 61 8.63 -11.18 13.15
C GLU A 61 7.70 -12.41 13.17
N SER A 62 6.43 -12.24 12.77
CA SER A 62 5.42 -13.31 12.80
C SER A 62 4.50 -13.25 11.60
N ASP A 63 3.96 -14.41 11.22
CA ASP A 63 2.99 -14.55 10.15
C ASP A 63 1.76 -13.63 10.27
N GLY A 64 1.22 -13.24 9.12
CA GLY A 64 -0.08 -12.59 9.01
C GLY A 64 -0.04 -11.05 8.99
N ALA A 65 1.13 -10.46 8.81
CA ALA A 65 1.24 -9.03 8.52
C ALA A 65 0.40 -8.66 7.27
N THR A 66 -0.14 -7.45 7.21
CA THR A 66 -0.92 -6.98 6.05
C THR A 66 -0.33 -5.67 5.55
N PHE A 67 -0.04 -5.62 4.25
CA PHE A 67 0.52 -4.46 3.56
C PHE A 67 -0.39 -4.05 2.40
N ASP A 68 -0.51 -2.75 2.15
CA ASP A 68 -1.38 -2.20 1.12
C ASP A 68 -0.55 -1.80 -0.11
N SER A 69 -0.70 -2.53 -1.22
CA SER A 69 0.07 -2.30 -2.45
C SER A 69 -0.25 -1.00 -3.17
N VAL A 70 -1.25 -0.22 -2.73
CA VAL A 70 -1.62 1.08 -3.32
C VAL A 70 -1.21 2.24 -2.42
N VAL A 71 -1.40 2.11 -1.11
CA VAL A 71 -1.13 3.20 -0.15
C VAL A 71 0.34 3.25 0.24
N ASN A 72 0.96 2.09 0.47
CA ASN A 72 2.38 1.99 0.82
C ASN A 72 2.98 0.74 0.15
N PRO A 73 3.32 0.83 -1.15
CA PRO A 73 3.82 -0.31 -1.92
C PRO A 73 5.22 -0.75 -1.51
N ASP A 74 5.97 0.07 -0.79
CA ASP A 74 7.31 -0.29 -0.35
C ASP A 74 7.25 -0.97 1.01
N VAL A 75 7.51 -2.28 1.00
CA VAL A 75 7.55 -3.08 2.22
C VAL A 75 9.00 -3.28 2.62
N THR A 76 9.37 -2.70 3.76
CA THR A 76 10.65 -2.96 4.41
C THR A 76 10.72 -4.42 4.88
N TRP A 77 11.81 -5.09 4.53
CA TRP A 77 12.15 -6.42 5.02
C TRP A 77 13.47 -6.35 5.76
N SER A 78 13.69 -7.22 6.74
CA SER A 78 14.95 -7.26 7.46
C SER A 78 15.31 -8.68 7.94
N VAL A 79 16.58 -8.90 8.22
CA VAL A 79 17.13 -10.17 8.65
C VAL A 79 17.95 -9.97 9.91
N LYS A 80 17.51 -10.64 10.98
CA LYS A 80 18.28 -10.80 12.22
C LYS A 80 18.96 -12.16 12.21
N ILE A 81 20.15 -12.22 12.79
CA ILE A 81 20.96 -13.44 12.87
C ILE A 81 21.23 -13.72 14.34
N GLY A 82 21.06 -14.98 14.75
CA GLY A 82 21.44 -15.48 16.07
C GLY A 82 22.40 -16.67 15.95
N VAL A 83 23.33 -16.79 16.90
CA VAL A 83 24.29 -17.88 17.02
C VAL A 83 24.23 -18.42 18.44
N SER A 84 24.13 -19.75 18.57
CA SER A 84 23.97 -20.41 19.86
C SER A 84 24.48 -21.84 19.84
N GLY A 85 24.46 -22.48 21.02
CA GLY A 85 24.84 -23.88 21.19
C GLY A 85 26.34 -24.09 21.37
N VAL A 86 26.74 -25.36 21.39
CA VAL A 86 28.15 -25.79 21.53
C VAL A 86 28.54 -26.47 20.22
N HIS A 87 29.70 -26.18 19.65
CA HIS A 87 30.10 -26.79 18.39
C HIS A 87 30.49 -28.26 18.57
N GLU A 88 30.08 -29.11 17.61
CA GLU A 88 30.49 -30.50 17.50
C GLU A 88 31.38 -30.72 16.27
N GLY A 89 32.59 -31.24 16.49
CA GLY A 89 33.59 -31.46 15.45
C GLY A 89 34.46 -30.23 15.19
N GLY A 90 35.37 -30.35 14.21
CA GLY A 90 36.25 -29.23 13.83
C GLY A 90 37.30 -28.89 14.90
N LEU A 91 37.77 -27.64 14.84
CA LEU A 91 38.72 -27.08 15.79
C LEU A 91 38.01 -26.57 17.05
N SER A 92 36.77 -26.10 16.92
CA SER A 92 35.97 -25.58 18.02
C SER A 92 35.15 -26.64 18.80
N ASP A 93 35.46 -27.94 18.67
CA ASP A 93 34.70 -29.03 19.31
C ASP A 93 34.60 -28.84 20.84
N GLY A 94 33.37 -28.79 21.34
CA GLY A 94 33.08 -28.62 22.76
C GLY A 94 33.05 -27.16 23.26
N TRP A 95 33.18 -26.17 22.37
CA TRP A 95 33.13 -24.75 22.72
C TRP A 95 31.89 -24.05 22.16
N GLU A 96 31.40 -23.03 22.88
CA GLU A 96 30.36 -22.13 22.38
C GLU A 96 30.96 -21.22 21.30
N PRO A 97 30.31 -21.06 20.13
CA PRO A 97 30.80 -20.16 19.09
C PRO A 97 30.95 -18.72 19.57
N ASN A 98 31.97 -18.03 19.09
CA ASN A 98 32.14 -16.58 19.34
C ASN A 98 31.37 -15.72 18.31
N GLY A 99 30.27 -16.24 17.79
CA GLY A 99 29.43 -15.63 16.75
C GLY A 99 29.72 -16.16 15.34
N LEU A 100 29.21 -15.45 14.33
CA LEU A 100 29.26 -15.85 12.93
C LEU A 100 30.46 -15.22 12.24
N ALA A 101 31.21 -16.06 11.53
CA ALA A 101 32.31 -15.68 10.67
C ALA A 101 31.79 -15.33 9.26
N ASN A 102 31.42 -16.31 8.46
CA ASN A 102 31.05 -16.07 7.05
C ASN A 102 29.59 -16.37 6.86
N PHE A 103 28.81 -15.46 6.30
CA PHE A 103 27.40 -15.70 6.05
C PHE A 103 26.98 -15.21 4.68
N VAL A 104 26.15 -16.03 4.03
CA VAL A 104 25.54 -15.73 2.75
C VAL A 104 24.16 -16.35 2.77
N PHE A 105 23.15 -15.56 2.43
CA PHE A 105 21.77 -15.99 2.27
C PHE A 105 21.13 -15.29 1.08
N SER A 106 19.98 -15.78 0.66
CA SER A 106 19.15 -15.21 -0.41
C SER A 106 17.72 -15.08 0.08
N LEU A 107 16.94 -14.23 -0.58
CA LEU A 107 15.50 -14.14 -0.38
C LEU A 107 14.75 -14.54 -1.66
N GLU A 108 13.62 -15.20 -1.47
CA GLU A 108 12.66 -15.47 -2.53
C GLU A 108 11.28 -15.03 -2.07
N LEU A 109 10.56 -14.32 -2.94
CA LEU A 109 9.15 -14.09 -2.74
C LEU A 109 8.34 -15.18 -3.44
N ARG A 110 7.46 -15.83 -2.70
CA ARG A 110 6.61 -16.92 -3.18
C ARG A 110 5.13 -16.60 -2.97
N ASP A 111 4.29 -17.05 -3.89
CA ASP A 111 2.84 -16.92 -3.77
C ASP A 111 2.22 -18.01 -2.88
N ALA A 112 0.90 -18.02 -2.74
CA ALA A 112 0.18 -19.02 -1.97
C ALA A 112 0.27 -20.45 -2.54
N ALA A 113 0.63 -20.61 -3.81
CA ALA A 113 0.92 -21.89 -4.46
C ALA A 113 2.40 -22.31 -4.30
N ASN A 114 3.20 -21.51 -3.58
CA ASN A 114 4.64 -21.67 -3.41
C ASN A 114 5.43 -21.51 -4.73
N GLU A 115 4.88 -20.81 -5.72
CA GLU A 115 5.54 -20.44 -6.97
C GLU A 115 6.31 -19.12 -6.79
N LEU A 116 7.44 -18.97 -7.49
CA LEU A 116 8.27 -17.76 -7.43
C LEU A 116 7.54 -16.57 -8.08
N VAL A 117 7.55 -15.42 -7.42
CA VAL A 117 6.84 -14.21 -7.87
C VAL A 117 7.77 -13.29 -8.65
N SER A 118 7.70 -13.34 -9.98
CA SER A 118 8.64 -12.65 -10.87
C SER A 118 8.31 -11.17 -11.14
N THR A 119 7.47 -10.53 -10.34
CA THR A 119 7.01 -9.14 -10.57
C THR A 119 7.43 -8.19 -9.46
N VAL A 120 8.32 -8.62 -8.58
CA VAL A 120 8.77 -7.85 -7.42
C VAL A 120 10.25 -7.59 -7.54
N ASP A 121 10.57 -6.32 -7.34
CA ASP A 121 11.93 -5.81 -7.32
C ASP A 121 12.35 -5.56 -5.87
N PHE A 122 13.48 -6.15 -5.50
CA PHE A 122 14.16 -5.87 -4.25
C PHE A 122 15.10 -4.69 -4.44
N HIS A 123 15.03 -3.72 -3.54
CA HIS A 123 15.88 -2.53 -3.58
C HIS A 123 16.22 -2.05 -2.18
N SER A 124 17.11 -1.06 -2.08
CA SER A 124 17.45 -0.40 -0.82
C SER A 124 17.38 1.10 -1.03
N THR A 125 16.62 1.82 -0.21
CA THR A 125 16.52 3.28 -0.24
C THR A 125 17.74 4.02 0.28
N ILE A 126 18.73 3.27 0.81
CA ILE A 126 19.99 3.85 1.31
C ILE A 126 21.15 3.55 0.36
N ASN A 127 20.95 2.59 -0.53
CA ASN A 127 21.94 2.14 -1.49
C ASN A 127 21.27 2.02 -2.86
N ASP A 128 20.52 3.04 -3.26
CA ASP A 128 19.84 3.10 -4.56
C ASP A 128 20.72 3.73 -5.65
N GLY A 129 21.95 4.13 -5.29
CA GLY A 129 22.96 4.61 -6.22
C GLY A 129 22.63 5.96 -6.84
N ASP A 130 21.67 6.68 -6.26
CA ASP A 130 21.34 8.04 -6.65
C ASP A 130 22.18 9.07 -5.86
N ASP A 131 21.94 10.36 -6.15
CA ASP A 131 22.63 11.50 -5.52
C ASP A 131 21.63 12.37 -4.74
N ASP A 132 20.64 11.76 -4.09
CA ASP A 132 19.63 12.49 -3.34
C ASP A 132 20.14 12.97 -1.96
N GLY A 133 19.24 13.55 -1.16
CA GLY A 133 19.60 14.02 0.17
C GLY A 133 20.66 15.12 0.25
N TRP A 134 21.18 15.32 1.46
CA TRP A 134 22.37 16.14 1.71
C TRP A 134 23.63 15.42 1.24
N ARG A 135 23.66 14.09 1.39
CA ARG A 135 24.83 13.26 1.11
C ARG A 135 25.16 13.27 -0.37
N GLY A 136 24.19 12.97 -1.24
CA GLY A 136 24.37 13.03 -2.69
C GLY A 136 24.82 14.41 -3.18
N GLN A 137 24.25 15.49 -2.63
CA GLN A 137 24.63 16.86 -2.98
C GLN A 137 26.08 17.24 -2.61
N ASN A 138 26.65 16.65 -1.54
CA ASN A 138 27.94 17.07 -0.99
C ASN A 138 29.06 16.04 -1.17
N ILE A 139 28.72 14.77 -1.34
CA ILE A 139 29.65 13.62 -1.38
C ILE A 139 29.52 12.88 -2.73
N GLY A 140 28.36 12.94 -3.38
CA GLY A 140 28.06 12.21 -4.61
C GLY A 140 27.31 10.89 -4.36
N PRO A 141 27.18 10.04 -5.38
CA PRO A 141 26.26 8.91 -5.35
C PRO A 141 26.49 7.92 -4.23
N ASP A 142 25.47 7.15 -3.91
CA ASP A 142 25.60 6.08 -2.93
C ASP A 142 26.58 4.99 -3.35
N PRO A 143 27.49 4.57 -2.46
CA PRO A 143 28.66 3.78 -2.82
C PRO A 143 28.33 2.33 -3.20
N LEU A 144 27.14 1.84 -2.86
CA LEU A 144 26.80 0.41 -2.87
C LEU A 144 25.47 0.12 -3.56
N HIS A 145 25.20 0.80 -4.67
CA HIS A 145 24.00 0.62 -5.51
C HIS A 145 23.52 -0.84 -5.61
N TRP A 146 22.23 -1.05 -5.35
CA TRP A 146 21.49 -2.32 -5.34
C TRP A 146 21.78 -3.24 -4.16
N ALA A 147 22.69 -2.91 -3.27
CA ALA A 147 22.95 -3.74 -2.11
C ALA A 147 21.91 -3.48 -1.01
N ALA A 148 21.38 -4.55 -0.43
CA ALA A 148 20.69 -4.50 0.85
C ALA A 148 21.47 -3.63 1.85
N PHE A 149 20.78 -2.70 2.52
CA PHE A 149 21.39 -1.87 3.54
C PHE A 149 21.15 -2.49 4.91
N THR A 150 22.20 -2.61 5.70
CA THR A 150 22.27 -2.38 7.15
C THR A 150 23.29 -3.32 7.66
N PHE A 151 24.13 -2.76 8.48
CA PHE A 151 25.26 -3.42 9.04
C PHE A 151 25.64 -2.40 10.07
N ILE A 152 25.10 -2.31 11.29
CA ILE A 152 25.58 -1.25 12.21
C ILE A 152 25.62 -1.82 13.62
N TYR A 153 26.82 -1.86 14.19
CA TYR A 153 27.08 -2.28 15.56
C TYR A 153 27.12 -1.05 16.46
N ASN A 154 26.38 -1.06 17.57
CA ASN A 154 26.60 -0.10 18.66
C ASN A 154 27.41 -0.78 19.77
N ILE A 155 28.74 -0.63 19.73
CA ILE A 155 29.64 -1.18 20.76
C ILE A 155 29.53 -0.37 22.07
N ASN A 156 29.02 0.88 22.01
CA ASN A 156 29.34 1.89 23.01
C ASN A 156 28.10 2.66 23.49
N ASP A 157 27.63 2.32 24.70
CA ASP A 157 27.02 3.30 25.61
C ASP A 157 28.12 4.04 26.44
N ALA A 158 29.42 3.77 26.17
CA ALA A 158 30.53 4.11 27.06
C ALA A 158 31.67 4.92 26.41
N GLY A 159 31.38 6.10 25.85
CA GLY A 159 32.32 7.24 25.81
C GLY A 159 33.66 7.08 25.05
N VAL A 160 33.83 6.04 24.21
CA VAL A 160 34.92 5.92 23.23
C VAL A 160 34.53 6.62 21.91
N PRO A 161 35.49 7.11 21.11
CA PRO A 161 35.22 8.00 19.98
C PRO A 161 34.73 7.31 18.69
N TYR A 162 34.58 5.98 18.69
CA TYR A 162 34.18 5.23 17.50
C TYR A 162 32.65 5.16 17.43
N ALA A 163 32.10 5.77 16.37
CA ALA A 163 30.69 5.81 16.01
C ALA A 163 30.17 4.40 15.70
N PRO A 164 28.84 4.16 15.75
CA PRO A 164 28.29 2.89 15.34
C PRO A 164 28.68 2.60 13.88
N GLY A 165 29.26 1.43 13.63
CA GLY A 165 29.98 1.12 12.38
C GLY A 165 29.47 -0.16 11.74
N ARG A 166 29.73 -0.32 10.44
CA ARG A 166 29.11 -1.40 9.67
C ARG A 166 29.85 -2.72 9.68
N VAL A 167 29.12 -3.84 9.67
CA VAL A 167 29.63 -5.20 9.36
C VAL A 167 30.54 -5.18 8.12
N ILE A 168 30.25 -4.37 7.10
CA ILE A 168 31.14 -4.20 5.93
C ILE A 168 32.22 -3.12 6.08
N ASP A 169 32.12 -2.28 7.12
CA ASP A 169 33.11 -1.23 7.33
C ASP A 169 34.43 -1.86 7.80
N PRO A 170 35.57 -1.26 7.42
CA PRO A 170 36.82 -1.68 8.00
C PRO A 170 36.83 -1.34 9.50
N LEU A 171 37.70 -2.05 10.23
CA LEU A 171 37.82 -1.92 11.67
C LEU A 171 38.09 -0.48 12.15
N GLU A 172 38.78 0.32 11.34
CA GLU A 172 39.05 1.73 11.63
C GLU A 172 37.79 2.63 11.66
N TYR A 173 36.70 2.17 11.06
CA TYR A 173 35.38 2.83 11.06
C TYR A 173 34.34 2.08 11.89
N GLY A 174 34.78 1.22 12.81
CA GLY A 174 33.90 0.54 13.77
C GLY A 174 33.24 -0.75 13.25
N GLY A 175 33.66 -1.25 12.10
CA GLY A 175 33.25 -2.58 11.64
C GLY A 175 34.04 -3.72 12.28
N PRO A 176 33.60 -4.98 12.14
CA PRO A 176 34.21 -6.15 12.80
C PRO A 176 35.50 -6.66 12.11
N GLY A 177 36.10 -5.88 11.19
CA GLY A 177 37.29 -6.31 10.45
C GLY A 177 37.01 -7.37 9.37
N LEU A 178 35.76 -7.45 8.92
CA LEU A 178 35.34 -8.24 7.76
C LEU A 178 35.98 -7.71 6.47
N THR A 179 36.35 -8.60 5.55
CA THR A 179 36.70 -8.15 4.20
C THR A 179 35.42 -7.94 3.41
N GLN A 180 35.38 -6.84 2.69
CA GLN A 180 34.21 -6.42 1.94
C GLN A 180 33.89 -7.41 0.81
N TYR A 181 33.02 -8.37 1.10
CA TYR A 181 32.28 -9.17 0.13
C TYR A 181 30.80 -8.96 0.42
N GLN A 182 30.21 -7.94 -0.22
CA GLN A 182 28.80 -7.61 -0.08
C GLN A 182 28.07 -7.97 -1.37
N TYR A 183 26.85 -8.45 -1.24
CA TYR A 183 26.01 -8.85 -2.35
C TYR A 183 24.59 -8.28 -2.23
N PRO A 184 23.98 -7.91 -3.36
CA PRO A 184 24.66 -7.64 -4.63
C PRO A 184 25.41 -6.30 -4.52
N SER A 185 26.72 -6.26 -4.78
CA SER A 185 27.46 -4.99 -4.85
C SER A 185 28.33 -4.93 -6.10
N LYS A 186 28.50 -3.72 -6.64
CA LYS A 186 29.37 -3.43 -7.79
C LYS A 186 30.84 -3.22 -7.38
N TYR A 187 31.13 -3.07 -6.08
CA TYR A 187 32.44 -2.63 -5.57
C TYR A 187 33.02 -3.60 -4.51
N GLY A 188 34.17 -4.21 -4.86
CA GLY A 188 35.02 -5.09 -4.03
C GLY A 188 34.79 -6.57 -4.36
N VAL A 189 35.68 -7.35 -4.99
CA VAL A 189 37.13 -7.32 -5.28
C VAL A 189 37.32 -7.76 -6.74
N GLU A 190 38.41 -7.36 -7.41
CA GLU A 190 38.76 -7.68 -8.81
C GLU A 190 38.84 -9.19 -9.18
N ASP A 191 38.41 -10.14 -8.34
CA ASP A 191 38.67 -11.59 -8.52
C ASP A 191 37.47 -12.54 -8.25
N SER A 192 36.25 -12.06 -7.97
CA SER A 192 35.05 -12.93 -7.89
C SER A 192 34.33 -13.02 -9.23
N VAL A 193 34.97 -13.68 -10.20
CA VAL A 193 34.48 -13.86 -11.59
C VAL A 193 33.30 -14.83 -11.74
N ASP A 194 32.84 -15.48 -10.66
CA ASP A 194 31.93 -16.63 -10.75
C ASP A 194 30.56 -16.46 -10.04
N GLU A 195 30.28 -15.33 -9.37
CA GLU A 195 28.98 -15.15 -8.69
C GLU A 195 28.10 -14.08 -9.37
N PRO A 196 26.79 -14.33 -9.53
CA PRO A 196 25.93 -13.48 -10.34
C PRO A 196 25.81 -12.08 -9.74
N LEU A 197 26.13 -11.06 -10.54
CA LEU A 197 25.69 -9.68 -10.30
C LEU A 197 24.16 -9.66 -10.11
N ALA A 198 23.60 -8.67 -9.40
CA ALA A 198 22.15 -8.47 -9.32
C ALA A 198 21.45 -8.58 -10.68
N GLU A 199 22.12 -8.13 -11.76
CA GLU A 199 21.65 -8.21 -13.15
C GLU A 199 21.42 -9.65 -13.69
N ALA A 200 21.88 -10.68 -12.99
CA ALA A 200 21.73 -12.09 -13.36
C ALA A 200 20.77 -12.87 -12.42
N ALA A 201 20.21 -12.24 -11.38
CA ALA A 201 19.22 -12.86 -10.52
C ALA A 201 17.84 -12.91 -11.23
N PRO A 202 17.09 -14.02 -11.15
CA PRO A 202 15.71 -14.05 -11.62
C PRO A 202 14.83 -13.05 -10.84
N ASP A 203 13.90 -12.39 -11.54
CA ASP A 203 12.91 -11.52 -10.89
C ASP A 203 12.20 -12.26 -9.73
N GLY A 204 11.95 -11.56 -8.62
CA GLY A 204 11.41 -12.16 -7.40
C GLY A 204 12.44 -12.83 -6.48
N THR A 205 13.73 -12.74 -6.82
CA THR A 205 14.83 -13.22 -5.97
C THR A 205 15.79 -12.09 -5.62
N LEU A 206 16.36 -12.17 -4.42
CA LEU A 206 17.52 -11.39 -4.02
C LEU A 206 18.61 -12.36 -3.62
N MET A 207 19.63 -12.52 -4.47
CA MET A 207 20.62 -13.59 -4.36
C MET A 207 21.91 -13.12 -3.65
N GLY A 208 22.41 -13.95 -2.74
CA GLY A 208 23.80 -13.93 -2.29
C GLY A 208 24.16 -12.94 -1.18
N MET A 209 23.22 -12.27 -0.53
CA MET A 209 23.47 -11.30 0.55
C MET A 209 24.32 -11.86 1.68
N GLY A 210 25.35 -11.14 2.10
CA GLY A 210 26.28 -11.67 3.09
C GLY A 210 27.51 -10.81 3.36
N ALA A 211 28.37 -11.32 4.23
CA ALA A 211 29.72 -10.81 4.48
C ALA A 211 30.67 -11.98 4.80
N GLY A 212 31.97 -11.80 4.55
CA GLY A 212 32.98 -12.84 4.75
C GLY A 212 34.35 -12.36 5.24
N TYR A 213 35.04 -13.23 5.97
CA TYR A 213 36.41 -13.12 6.46
C TYR A 213 37.34 -14.01 5.62
N PRO A 214 38.35 -13.44 4.94
CA PRO A 214 39.51 -14.19 4.44
C PRO A 214 40.55 -14.40 5.56
N GLN A 215 40.51 -13.58 6.61
CA GLN A 215 41.35 -13.67 7.81
C GLN A 215 40.65 -12.95 8.97
N TYR A 216 40.86 -13.41 10.20
CA TYR A 216 40.45 -12.68 11.41
C TYR A 216 41.62 -11.82 11.88
N VAL A 217 41.47 -10.50 11.86
CA VAL A 217 42.49 -9.56 12.35
C VAL A 217 42.07 -9.08 13.74
N ALA A 218 42.67 -9.65 14.78
CA ALA A 218 42.66 -9.00 16.09
C ALA A 218 43.49 -7.73 15.95
N ALA A 219 42.87 -6.57 15.81
CA ALA A 219 43.69 -5.36 15.80
C ALA A 219 44.18 -5.03 17.20
N GLU A 220 45.37 -4.47 17.24
CA GLU A 220 45.80 -3.56 18.29
C GLU A 220 44.97 -2.26 18.22
N LEU A 221 43.65 -2.36 18.36
CA LEU A 221 42.92 -1.19 18.83
C LEU A 221 43.49 -0.90 20.22
N LEU A 222 43.73 0.38 20.54
CA LEU A 222 44.21 0.79 21.85
C LEU A 222 43.06 1.48 22.59
N ASP A 223 42.83 1.12 23.85
CA ASP A 223 41.84 1.83 24.67
C ASP A 223 42.26 3.30 24.85
N SER A 224 41.41 4.11 25.46
CA SER A 224 41.75 5.52 25.78
C SER A 224 43.00 5.67 26.68
N GLY A 225 43.51 4.58 27.26
CA GLY A 225 44.74 4.49 28.04
C GLY A 225 45.96 3.94 27.29
N GLY A 226 45.84 3.58 26.01
CA GLY A 226 46.94 3.03 25.21
C GLY A 226 47.18 1.52 25.44
N TYR A 227 46.24 0.79 26.01
CA TYR A 227 46.32 -0.67 26.16
C TYR A 227 45.71 -1.39 24.95
N PRO A 228 46.35 -2.46 24.43
CA PRO A 228 45.77 -3.30 23.40
C PRO A 228 44.40 -3.81 23.84
N ILE A 229 43.40 -3.56 23.01
CA ILE A 229 42.01 -4.01 23.11
C ILE A 229 41.92 -5.46 22.59
N SER A 230 42.96 -6.27 22.83
CA SER A 230 43.22 -7.57 22.17
C SER A 230 42.23 -8.69 22.53
N ASP A 231 41.29 -8.46 23.44
CA ASP A 231 40.37 -9.48 23.97
C ASP A 231 38.97 -9.42 23.35
N TYR A 232 38.76 -8.66 22.28
CA TYR A 232 37.42 -8.49 21.69
C TYR A 232 37.23 -9.45 20.51
N PHE A 233 36.51 -10.54 20.79
CA PHE A 233 36.03 -11.48 19.79
C PHE A 233 34.68 -10.98 19.25
N PHE A 234 34.63 -10.59 17.97
CA PHE A 234 33.41 -10.06 17.35
C PHE A 234 32.93 -11.00 16.23
N GLY A 235 32.00 -11.90 16.54
CA GLY A 235 31.20 -12.60 15.53
C GLY A 235 29.76 -12.07 15.50
N VAL A 236 29.11 -12.17 14.34
CA VAL A 236 27.71 -11.73 14.18
C VAL A 236 26.74 -12.73 14.83
N GLY A 237 25.66 -12.25 15.43
CA GLY A 237 24.56 -13.05 15.98
C GLY A 237 24.68 -13.44 17.45
N MET A 238 25.53 -12.80 18.24
CA MET A 238 25.58 -13.01 19.68
C MET A 238 24.61 -12.06 20.39
N ASP A 239 23.90 -12.54 21.41
CA ASP A 239 22.99 -11.68 22.21
C ASP A 239 23.78 -10.72 23.12
N GLU A 240 24.88 -11.19 23.71
CA GLU A 240 25.80 -10.41 24.54
C GLU A 240 27.25 -10.70 24.12
N LEU A 241 28.12 -9.69 24.17
CA LEU A 241 29.56 -9.91 24.04
C LEU A 241 30.10 -10.63 25.29
N SER A 242 30.95 -11.63 25.06
CA SER A 242 31.52 -12.52 26.09
C SER A 242 32.31 -11.80 27.18
N TYR A 243 32.78 -10.59 26.90
CA TYR A 243 33.50 -9.73 27.83
C TYR A 243 32.78 -8.38 27.93
N TRP A 244 32.27 -8.07 29.14
CA TRP A 244 31.68 -6.79 29.57
C TRP A 244 30.17 -6.54 29.42
N GLY A 245 29.37 -7.48 28.90
CA GLY A 245 27.90 -7.36 28.91
C GLY A 245 27.37 -6.25 28.01
N TYR A 246 28.09 -5.94 26.93
CA TYR A 246 27.58 -5.14 25.82
C TYR A 246 26.66 -6.00 24.97
N ASP A 247 25.65 -5.39 24.35
CA ASP A 247 24.82 -6.06 23.35
C ASP A 247 25.73 -6.59 22.23
N GLY A 248 25.49 -7.83 21.82
CA GLY A 248 26.25 -8.46 20.75
C GLY A 248 25.75 -8.04 19.36
N LEU A 249 26.55 -8.37 18.35
CA LEU A 249 26.17 -8.18 16.95
C LEU A 249 24.94 -9.05 16.65
N GLY A 250 23.92 -8.55 15.95
CA GLY A 250 22.74 -9.35 15.60
C GLY A 250 21.58 -9.31 16.60
N VAL A 251 21.67 -8.52 17.68
CA VAL A 251 20.51 -8.18 18.53
C VAL A 251 19.44 -7.40 17.76
N VAL A 252 19.87 -6.61 16.77
CA VAL A 252 19.02 -5.93 15.78
C VAL A 252 19.28 -6.49 14.37
N PRO A 253 18.41 -6.23 13.39
CA PRO A 253 18.65 -6.66 12.02
C PRO A 253 20.01 -6.22 11.47
N VAL A 254 20.66 -7.14 10.76
CA VAL A 254 22.02 -7.00 10.20
C VAL A 254 22.04 -7.03 8.67
N ALA A 255 20.85 -7.04 8.06
CA ALA A 255 20.61 -6.80 6.65
C ALA A 255 19.14 -6.39 6.50
N GLU A 256 18.86 -5.39 5.66
CA GLU A 256 17.53 -4.94 5.30
C GLU A 256 17.47 -4.36 3.89
N GLY A 257 16.25 -4.12 3.46
CA GLY A 257 15.94 -3.38 2.26
C GLY A 257 14.43 -3.27 2.14
N GLN A 258 13.99 -2.95 0.94
CA GLN A 258 12.59 -2.85 0.58
C GLN A 258 12.26 -3.75 -0.60
N MET A 259 10.98 -4.08 -0.71
CA MET A 259 10.40 -4.74 -1.88
C MET A 259 9.18 -3.95 -2.34
N ASP A 260 9.10 -3.68 -3.64
CA ASP A 260 7.95 -3.01 -4.24
C ASP A 260 6.84 -4.05 -4.51
N ILE A 261 5.73 -3.93 -3.77
CA ILE A 261 4.56 -4.80 -3.91
C ILE A 261 3.45 -4.19 -4.78
N SER A 262 3.66 -3.05 -5.43
CA SER A 262 2.65 -2.34 -6.23
C SER A 262 2.07 -3.18 -7.37
N ALA A 263 2.88 -4.06 -7.95
CA ALA A 263 2.48 -4.96 -9.03
C ALA A 263 1.79 -6.26 -8.53
N LEU A 264 1.73 -6.49 -7.21
CA LEU A 264 1.15 -7.70 -6.65
C LEU A 264 -0.37 -7.63 -6.59
N ALA A 265 -1.00 -8.74 -6.98
CA ALA A 265 -2.42 -8.94 -6.77
C ALA A 265 -2.72 -9.13 -5.26
N PRO A 266 -3.94 -8.81 -4.80
CA PRO A 266 -4.34 -9.12 -3.44
C PRO A 266 -4.22 -10.62 -3.15
N GLY A 267 -3.58 -10.99 -2.05
CA GLY A 267 -3.31 -12.39 -1.75
C GLY A 267 -2.36 -12.60 -0.58
N THR A 268 -2.10 -13.86 -0.27
CA THR A 268 -1.09 -14.26 0.70
C THR A 268 0.21 -14.60 -0.02
N TYR A 269 1.30 -14.04 0.48
CA TYR A 269 2.65 -14.20 -0.01
C TYR A 269 3.57 -14.67 1.11
N THR A 270 4.66 -15.35 0.74
CA THR A 270 5.68 -15.85 1.66
C THR A 270 7.02 -15.29 1.24
N LEU A 271 7.65 -14.51 2.11
CA LEU A 271 9.06 -14.18 1.97
C LEU A 271 9.87 -15.30 2.61
N LYS A 272 10.76 -15.92 1.85
CA LYS A 272 11.54 -17.07 2.29
C LYS A 272 13.03 -16.74 2.26
N LEU A 273 13.73 -17.04 3.35
CA LEU A 273 15.18 -16.97 3.42
C LEU A 273 15.80 -18.32 3.06
N ILE A 274 16.85 -18.26 2.26
CA ILE A 274 17.59 -19.43 1.77
C ILE A 274 19.06 -19.23 2.10
N SER A 275 19.59 -20.10 2.96
CA SER A 275 20.97 -20.05 3.45
C SER A 275 21.95 -20.86 2.60
N LYS A 276 21.44 -21.72 1.70
CA LYS A 276 22.23 -22.56 0.78
C LYS A 276 21.59 -22.63 -0.59
N LYS A 277 22.41 -22.52 -1.64
CA LYS A 277 22.01 -23.01 -2.97
C LYS A 277 21.99 -24.54 -2.94
N ASP A 278 20.94 -25.16 -3.47
CA ASP A 278 20.77 -26.62 -3.45
C ASP A 278 22.05 -27.34 -3.92
N GLY A 279 22.67 -28.12 -3.02
CA GLY A 279 23.86 -28.93 -3.31
C GLY A 279 25.21 -28.24 -3.09
N GLU A 280 25.27 -27.00 -2.59
CA GLU A 280 26.52 -26.28 -2.33
C GLU A 280 26.72 -26.02 -0.82
N ASN A 281 27.93 -26.32 -0.30
CA ASN A 281 28.35 -26.07 1.09
C ASN A 281 29.27 -24.85 1.12
N VAL A 282 28.76 -23.62 1.06
CA VAL A 282 29.66 -22.45 0.95
C VAL A 282 29.36 -21.25 1.84
N SER A 283 28.49 -21.33 2.85
CA SER A 283 28.39 -20.24 3.84
C SER A 283 27.80 -20.66 5.19
N ASN A 284 27.84 -19.73 6.14
CA ASN A 284 27.39 -19.82 7.54
C ASN A 284 28.40 -20.51 8.46
N ASN A 285 29.64 -20.02 8.42
CA ASN A 285 30.71 -20.45 9.30
C ASN A 285 30.58 -19.73 10.64
N ILE A 286 30.85 -20.43 11.72
CA ILE A 286 30.99 -19.88 13.07
C ILE A 286 32.45 -19.50 13.34
N LEU A 287 32.65 -18.48 14.16
CA LEU A 287 33.94 -18.18 14.77
C LEU A 287 34.22 -19.20 15.87
N GLU A 288 35.42 -19.79 15.85
CA GLU A 288 35.82 -20.81 16.83
C GLU A 288 35.72 -20.28 18.27
N GLY A 289 35.16 -21.10 19.16
CA GLY A 289 34.90 -20.71 20.55
C GLY A 289 36.15 -20.60 21.43
N ASP A 290 37.17 -21.38 21.11
CA ASP A 290 38.50 -21.36 21.73
C ASP A 290 39.55 -20.64 20.88
N PHE A 291 39.10 -19.84 19.92
CA PHE A 291 39.98 -19.07 19.06
C PHE A 291 40.91 -18.19 19.91
N GLU A 292 42.21 -18.47 19.85
CA GLU A 292 43.24 -17.59 20.36
C GLU A 292 43.80 -16.81 19.16
N PRO A 293 43.75 -15.47 19.16
CA PRO A 293 44.19 -14.69 18.01
C PRO A 293 45.72 -14.78 17.87
N ASP A 294 46.20 -15.73 17.07
CA ASP A 294 47.59 -15.78 16.64
C ASP A 294 47.75 -14.99 15.34
N TYR A 295 48.54 -13.91 15.41
CA TYR A 295 48.76 -12.95 14.32
C TYR A 295 49.37 -13.58 13.05
N ASP A 296 49.86 -14.82 13.12
CA ASP A 296 50.53 -15.53 12.03
C ASP A 296 49.67 -16.64 11.36
N VAL A 297 48.42 -16.89 11.79
CA VAL A 297 47.60 -18.00 11.24
C VAL A 297 46.60 -17.51 10.19
N VAL A 298 46.91 -17.81 8.92
CA VAL A 298 46.02 -17.58 7.77
C VAL A 298 45.18 -18.86 7.54
N ASN A 299 43.84 -18.73 7.53
CA ASN A 299 42.85 -19.74 7.09
C ASN A 299 42.33 -20.82 8.08
N ALA A 300 42.48 -20.70 9.40
CA ALA A 300 41.90 -21.65 10.36
C ALA A 300 41.33 -20.95 11.60
N PHE A 301 40.28 -20.15 11.39
CA PHE A 301 39.61 -19.40 12.47
C PHE A 301 38.09 -19.66 12.51
N ALA A 302 37.55 -20.45 11.59
CA ALA A 302 36.12 -20.63 11.44
C ALA A 302 35.77 -22.03 10.97
N ASP A 303 34.75 -22.61 11.61
CA ASP A 303 34.19 -23.92 11.31
C ASP A 303 32.78 -23.76 10.69
N LEU A 304 32.33 -24.74 9.91
CA LEU A 304 30.93 -24.76 9.44
C LEU A 304 30.00 -24.90 10.64
N ALA A 305 28.93 -24.11 10.69
CA ALA A 305 27.87 -24.32 11.70
C ALA A 305 27.30 -25.74 11.58
N ASN A 306 27.04 -26.40 12.72
CA ASN A 306 26.43 -27.73 12.70
C ASN A 306 25.00 -27.68 12.14
N VAL A 307 24.26 -26.63 12.51
CA VAL A 307 22.88 -26.40 12.11
C VAL A 307 22.73 -24.96 11.62
N VAL A 308 22.04 -24.81 10.49
CA VAL A 308 21.56 -23.50 10.02
C VAL A 308 20.04 -23.59 9.94
N VAL A 309 19.35 -22.71 10.66
CA VAL A 309 17.90 -22.60 10.72
C VAL A 309 17.49 -21.41 9.86
N GLU A 310 16.91 -21.71 8.71
CA GLU A 310 16.29 -20.73 7.82
C GLU A 310 14.94 -20.27 8.36
N ASP A 311 14.45 -19.15 7.84
CA ASP A 311 13.15 -18.61 8.22
C ASP A 311 12.28 -18.30 6.98
N GLN A 312 10.97 -18.25 7.21
CA GLN A 312 10.00 -17.78 6.25
C GLN A 312 8.90 -17.03 6.99
N ILE A 313 8.43 -15.94 6.39
CA ILE A 313 7.35 -15.13 6.95
C ILE A 313 6.24 -14.94 5.91
N THR A 314 5.01 -15.21 6.31
CA THR A 314 3.83 -15.01 5.48
C THR A 314 3.17 -13.66 5.76
N PHE A 315 2.74 -12.98 4.70
CA PHE A 315 2.02 -11.72 4.78
C PHE A 315 0.92 -11.66 3.74
N VAL A 316 -0.01 -10.75 3.95
CA VAL A 316 -1.12 -10.47 3.05
C VAL A 316 -0.83 -9.17 2.34
N VAL A 317 -0.78 -9.23 1.01
CA VAL A 317 -0.93 -8.03 0.19
C VAL A 317 -2.42 -7.76 0.11
N ALA A 318 -2.84 -6.68 0.75
CA ALA A 318 -4.07 -6.00 0.42
C ALA A 318 -3.79 -5.14 -0.82
N GLY A 319 -4.68 -5.14 -1.80
CA GLY A 319 -4.52 -4.34 -3.00
C GLY A 319 -5.86 -3.78 -3.42
N GLY A 320 -5.96 -2.46 -3.41
CA GLY A 320 -7.14 -1.69 -3.79
C GLY A 320 -8.03 -1.39 -2.59
N ILE A 321 -8.47 -0.14 -2.52
CA ILE A 321 -9.82 0.19 -2.02
C ILE A 321 -10.73 -0.93 -2.53
N GLU A 322 -11.41 -1.66 -1.65
CA GLU A 322 -12.53 -2.50 -2.11
C GLU A 322 -13.38 -1.57 -2.98
N PRO A 323 -13.58 -1.85 -4.29
CA PRO A 323 -14.23 -0.88 -5.16
C PRO A 323 -15.56 -0.50 -4.54
N GLU A 324 -15.69 0.76 -4.13
CA GLU A 324 -16.92 1.20 -3.50
C GLU A 324 -18.00 1.24 -4.59
N ALA A 325 -19.20 0.77 -4.28
CA ALA A 325 -20.29 0.85 -5.23
C ALA A 325 -20.63 2.34 -5.44
N PRO A 326 -20.86 2.81 -6.69
CA PRO A 326 -21.19 4.21 -6.93
C PRO A 326 -22.37 4.67 -6.05
N GLU A 327 -22.19 5.77 -5.32
CA GLU A 327 -23.26 6.39 -4.53
C GLU A 327 -23.89 7.54 -5.33
N MET A 328 -25.22 7.53 -5.41
CA MET A 328 -25.94 8.65 -6.01
C MET A 328 -25.96 9.82 -5.04
N ILE A 329 -25.32 10.94 -5.40
CA ILE A 329 -25.19 12.14 -4.55
C ILE A 329 -26.14 13.27 -4.94
N ALA A 330 -26.67 13.26 -6.16
CA ALA A 330 -27.73 14.17 -6.58
C ALA A 330 -28.63 13.55 -7.64
N ALA A 331 -29.90 13.96 -7.65
CA ALA A 331 -30.83 13.63 -8.72
C ALA A 331 -31.71 14.84 -9.07
N SER A 332 -31.98 15.06 -10.36
CA SER A 332 -32.77 16.19 -10.83
C SER A 332 -33.70 15.85 -12.00
N SER A 333 -34.89 16.46 -11.99
CA SER A 333 -35.81 16.53 -13.14
C SER A 333 -35.51 17.80 -13.95
N VAL A 334 -34.94 17.64 -15.15
CA VAL A 334 -34.45 18.74 -15.98
C VAL A 334 -35.30 18.88 -17.24
N MET A 335 -35.79 20.08 -17.50
CA MET A 335 -36.52 20.43 -18.73
C MET A 335 -35.86 21.63 -19.40
N LEU A 336 -35.94 21.67 -20.73
CA LEU A 336 -35.46 22.79 -21.56
C LEU A 336 -36.56 23.84 -21.72
N HIS A 337 -36.28 25.08 -21.34
CA HIS A 337 -37.21 26.22 -21.40
C HIS A 337 -36.93 27.07 -22.64
N GLY A 338 -37.10 26.48 -23.82
CA GLY A 338 -36.79 27.14 -25.09
C GLY A 338 -35.38 27.75 -25.12
N THR A 339 -35.27 29.06 -25.41
CA THR A 339 -33.99 29.78 -25.42
C THR A 339 -33.49 30.18 -24.03
N ALA A 340 -34.30 30.02 -22.97
CA ALA A 340 -33.89 30.33 -21.61
C ALA A 340 -32.96 29.26 -21.01
N GLY A 341 -32.88 28.08 -21.64
CA GLY A 341 -31.97 27.00 -21.26
C GLY A 341 -32.59 25.99 -20.32
N ASP A 342 -31.73 25.17 -19.73
CA ASP A 342 -32.13 24.04 -18.89
C ASP A 342 -32.37 24.47 -17.44
N PHE A 343 -33.48 24.00 -16.87
CA PHE A 343 -33.77 24.19 -15.45
C PHE A 343 -34.11 22.86 -14.78
N GLY A 344 -33.38 22.56 -13.71
CA GLY A 344 -33.54 21.36 -12.90
C GLY A 344 -34.38 21.60 -11.65
N ILE A 345 -35.15 20.59 -11.27
CA ILE A 345 -35.75 20.45 -9.94
C ILE A 345 -35.03 19.31 -9.25
N ASP A 346 -34.44 19.56 -8.10
CA ASP A 346 -33.86 18.52 -7.26
C ASP A 346 -34.96 17.56 -6.78
N ILE A 347 -34.76 16.27 -7.06
CA ILE A 347 -35.68 15.18 -6.75
C ILE A 347 -35.09 14.20 -5.73
N MET A 348 -33.88 14.46 -5.23
CA MET A 348 -33.22 13.69 -4.18
C MET A 348 -33.53 14.28 -2.80
N GLN A 349 -34.81 14.51 -2.53
CA GLN A 349 -35.28 15.16 -1.32
C GLN A 349 -36.20 14.22 -0.53
N PRO A 350 -36.07 14.14 0.82
CA PRO A 350 -37.05 13.44 1.64
C PRO A 350 -38.41 14.17 1.62
N ALA A 351 -39.43 13.54 2.18
CA ALA A 351 -40.75 14.15 2.28
C ALA A 351 -40.69 15.54 2.97
N PRO A 352 -41.37 16.58 2.46
CA PRO A 352 -42.28 16.54 1.31
C PRO A 352 -41.54 16.46 -0.03
N TYR A 353 -41.81 15.42 -0.80
CA TYR A 353 -41.11 15.14 -2.06
C TYR A 353 -41.25 16.28 -3.07
N ALA A 354 -40.28 16.39 -3.97
CA ALA A 354 -40.26 17.41 -5.01
C ALA A 354 -41.57 17.44 -5.82
N VAL A 355 -41.99 18.65 -6.20
CA VAL A 355 -43.08 18.87 -7.16
C VAL A 355 -42.46 19.26 -8.49
N GLU A 356 -42.84 18.56 -9.56
CA GLU A 356 -42.59 18.95 -10.94
C GLU A 356 -43.86 19.63 -11.49
N PRO A 357 -43.91 20.98 -11.52
CA PRO A 357 -45.10 21.70 -11.95
C PRO A 357 -45.15 21.96 -13.44
N ARG A 358 -44.12 21.53 -14.17
CA ARG A 358 -43.95 21.81 -15.58
C ARG A 358 -44.28 20.57 -16.39
N GLU A 359 -44.73 20.81 -17.61
CA GLU A 359 -44.95 19.76 -18.59
C GLU A 359 -44.55 20.29 -19.96
N GLU A 360 -43.44 19.79 -20.48
CA GLU A 360 -42.90 20.24 -21.75
C GLU A 360 -43.71 19.73 -22.95
N ASN A 361 -43.70 20.53 -24.02
CA ASN A 361 -44.36 20.18 -25.28
C ASN A 361 -43.57 19.12 -26.09
N ILE A 362 -42.25 19.00 -25.88
CA ILE A 362 -41.37 18.07 -26.60
C ILE A 362 -40.72 17.11 -25.59
N VAL A 363 -41.42 16.01 -25.29
CA VAL A 363 -41.08 15.01 -24.25
C VAL A 363 -39.63 14.49 -24.28
N ALA A 364 -39.01 14.48 -25.47
CA ALA A 364 -37.63 14.02 -25.63
C ALA A 364 -36.58 15.01 -25.08
N GLN A 365 -36.99 16.16 -24.55
CA GLN A 365 -36.11 17.15 -23.93
C GLN A 365 -36.06 17.03 -22.40
N HIS A 366 -37.06 16.37 -21.80
CA HIS A 366 -37.13 16.06 -20.38
C HIS A 366 -36.14 14.95 -20.09
N ARG A 367 -35.25 15.25 -19.15
CA ARG A 367 -34.21 14.36 -18.69
C ARG A 367 -34.31 14.20 -17.18
N LEU A 368 -34.18 12.96 -16.72
CA LEU A 368 -33.81 12.68 -15.34
C LEU A 368 -32.29 12.57 -15.30
N VAL A 369 -31.66 13.35 -14.43
CA VAL A 369 -30.20 13.44 -14.32
C VAL A 369 -29.81 12.94 -12.93
N PHE A 370 -28.90 11.97 -12.88
CA PHE A 370 -28.40 11.36 -11.65
C PHE A 370 -26.88 11.52 -11.62
N VAL A 371 -26.36 12.13 -10.56
CA VAL A 371 -24.93 12.39 -10.37
C VAL A 371 -24.42 11.43 -9.31
N PHE A 372 -23.27 10.82 -9.59
CA PHE A 372 -22.58 9.89 -8.71
C PHE A 372 -21.29 10.53 -8.18
N ASP A 373 -20.77 9.96 -7.09
CA ASP A 373 -19.53 10.37 -6.44
C ASP A 373 -18.25 9.94 -7.18
N GLN A 374 -18.38 9.08 -8.19
CA GLN A 374 -17.29 8.54 -8.98
C GLN A 374 -17.70 8.27 -10.43
N THR A 375 -16.74 7.87 -11.26
CA THR A 375 -16.99 7.51 -12.66
C THR A 375 -17.79 6.21 -12.78
N ILE A 376 -18.74 6.18 -13.72
CA ILE A 376 -19.72 5.10 -13.83
C ILE A 376 -19.74 4.43 -15.20
N ASP A 377 -20.01 3.13 -15.22
CA ASP A 377 -20.46 2.38 -16.39
C ASP A 377 -21.98 2.16 -16.32
N ILE A 378 -22.64 2.44 -17.44
CA ILE A 378 -24.10 2.37 -17.59
C ILE A 378 -24.54 1.18 -18.46
N SER A 379 -23.62 0.31 -18.85
CA SER A 379 -23.91 -0.88 -19.68
C SER A 379 -24.97 -1.81 -19.07
N GLY A 380 -25.00 -1.91 -17.73
CA GLY A 380 -26.00 -2.64 -16.94
C GLY A 380 -27.10 -1.77 -16.32
N ALA A 381 -27.06 -0.45 -16.54
CA ALA A 381 -27.95 0.48 -15.84
C ALA A 381 -29.40 0.39 -16.31
N SER A 382 -30.33 0.62 -15.38
CA SER A 382 -31.76 0.63 -15.63
C SER A 382 -32.45 1.74 -14.85
N VAL A 383 -33.30 2.50 -15.55
CA VAL A 383 -34.18 3.51 -14.96
C VAL A 383 -35.62 3.15 -15.31
N ILE A 384 -36.40 2.77 -14.29
CA ILE A 384 -37.78 2.30 -14.44
C ILE A 384 -38.73 3.26 -13.75
N LEU A 385 -39.78 3.66 -14.46
CA LEU A 385 -40.78 4.62 -14.01
C LEU A 385 -42.12 3.93 -13.71
N SER A 386 -42.86 4.39 -12.69
CA SER A 386 -44.23 3.92 -12.44
C SER A 386 -45.24 4.39 -13.49
N SER A 387 -44.94 5.50 -14.17
CA SER A 387 -45.73 6.01 -15.31
C SER A 387 -44.83 6.80 -16.27
N GLY A 388 -45.18 6.84 -17.56
CA GLY A 388 -44.28 7.30 -18.61
C GLY A 388 -43.23 6.24 -18.97
N SER A 389 -42.24 6.60 -19.77
CA SER A 389 -41.19 5.69 -20.22
C SER A 389 -39.91 6.46 -20.55
N VAL A 390 -38.77 5.78 -20.46
CA VAL A 390 -37.44 6.30 -20.85
C VAL A 390 -37.10 5.82 -22.27
N ALA A 391 -36.58 6.72 -23.10
CA ALA A 391 -36.16 6.44 -24.48
C ALA A 391 -34.76 5.80 -24.55
N GLY A 392 -33.88 6.20 -23.65
CA GLY A 392 -32.50 5.74 -23.59
C GLY A 392 -31.75 6.33 -22.41
N LEU A 393 -30.61 5.72 -22.11
CA LEU A 393 -29.66 6.16 -21.10
C LEU A 393 -28.38 6.63 -21.79
N SER A 394 -27.75 7.67 -21.26
CA SER A 394 -26.48 8.19 -21.76
C SER A 394 -25.66 8.80 -20.62
N LEU A 395 -24.35 8.86 -20.80
CA LEU A 395 -23.46 9.66 -19.94
C LEU A 395 -23.49 11.14 -20.37
N ALA A 396 -23.43 12.06 -19.41
CA ALA A 396 -23.39 13.49 -19.69
C ALA A 396 -21.95 13.98 -19.97
N THR A 397 -21.81 15.02 -20.80
CA THR A 397 -20.53 15.68 -21.12
C THR A 397 -20.33 17.03 -20.41
N THR A 398 -21.31 17.50 -19.64
CA THR A 398 -21.33 18.87 -19.07
C THR A 398 -21.07 18.93 -17.56
N TYR A 399 -21.32 17.84 -16.86
CA TYR A 399 -20.95 17.66 -15.47
C TYR A 399 -19.76 16.70 -15.50
N VAL A 400 -18.59 17.26 -15.16
CA VAL A 400 -17.30 16.59 -14.92
C VAL A 400 -17.22 15.14 -15.44
N THR A 401 -17.04 15.00 -16.76
CA THR A 401 -16.92 13.75 -17.55
C THR A 401 -17.05 12.41 -16.79
N ASP A 402 -18.13 11.70 -17.10
CA ASP A 402 -18.45 10.28 -16.82
C ASP A 402 -18.89 9.90 -15.38
N ASP A 403 -19.33 10.87 -14.57
CA ASP A 403 -19.98 10.65 -13.27
C ASP A 403 -21.53 10.73 -13.30
N THR A 404 -22.11 11.08 -14.46
CA THR A 404 -23.51 11.50 -14.54
C THR A 404 -24.31 10.65 -15.53
N LEU A 405 -25.32 9.94 -15.02
CA LEU A 405 -26.32 9.21 -15.81
C LEU A 405 -27.48 10.13 -16.19
N VAL A 406 -27.81 10.16 -17.49
CA VAL A 406 -28.96 10.89 -18.04
C VAL A 406 -29.95 9.90 -18.63
N ALA A 407 -31.19 9.92 -18.13
CA ALA A 407 -32.31 9.20 -18.69
C ALA A 407 -33.22 10.17 -19.46
N THR A 408 -33.26 10.04 -20.79
CA THR A 408 -34.13 10.86 -21.65
C THR A 408 -35.53 10.26 -21.70
N MET A 409 -36.56 11.07 -21.48
CA MET A 409 -37.94 10.61 -21.47
C MET A 409 -38.44 10.30 -22.90
N ALA A 410 -39.21 9.22 -23.04
CA ALA A 410 -39.91 8.84 -24.27
C ALA A 410 -41.40 9.23 -24.23
N THR A 411 -42.04 9.09 -23.07
CA THR A 411 -43.44 9.46 -22.85
C THR A 411 -43.60 10.18 -21.52
N GLN A 412 -44.57 11.10 -21.45
CA GLN A 412 -44.77 11.90 -20.25
C GLN A 412 -45.28 11.03 -19.09
N PRO A 413 -44.82 11.31 -17.86
CA PRO A 413 -45.44 10.78 -16.65
C PRO A 413 -46.92 11.17 -16.54
N THR A 414 -47.69 10.40 -15.78
CA THR A 414 -49.10 10.75 -15.54
C THR A 414 -49.20 11.99 -14.64
N ASN A 415 -49.88 13.03 -15.11
CA ASN A 415 -50.17 14.22 -14.30
C ASN A 415 -51.13 13.89 -13.15
N ASN A 416 -51.05 14.66 -12.05
CA ASN A 416 -51.78 14.43 -10.80
C ASN A 416 -51.50 13.05 -10.16
N ALA A 417 -50.27 12.57 -10.28
CA ALA A 417 -49.84 11.32 -9.72
C ALA A 417 -48.43 11.41 -9.11
N CYS A 418 -48.11 10.45 -8.24
CA CYS A 418 -46.74 10.26 -7.79
C CYS A 418 -45.97 9.43 -8.84
N LEU A 419 -44.92 10.02 -9.39
CA LEU A 419 -43.94 9.33 -10.19
C LEU A 419 -42.93 8.67 -9.26
N GLN A 420 -42.84 7.35 -9.33
CA GLN A 420 -41.77 6.58 -8.69
C GLN A 420 -40.71 6.28 -9.75
N ILE A 421 -39.45 6.55 -9.41
CA ILE A 421 -38.28 6.35 -10.27
C ILE A 421 -37.39 5.33 -9.57
N ASN A 422 -37.14 4.19 -10.20
CA ASN A 422 -36.21 3.18 -9.70
C ASN A 422 -34.95 3.20 -10.57
N VAL A 423 -33.80 3.42 -9.94
CA VAL A 423 -32.48 3.44 -10.59
C VAL A 423 -31.67 2.27 -10.04
N SER A 424 -31.03 1.50 -10.92
CA SER A 424 -30.24 0.33 -10.54
C SER A 424 -29.24 -0.04 -11.62
N GLY A 425 -28.29 -0.93 -11.32
CA GLY A 425 -27.39 -1.53 -12.31
C GLY A 425 -26.27 -0.62 -12.81
N VAL A 426 -26.08 0.55 -12.21
CA VAL A 426 -24.91 1.41 -12.45
C VAL A 426 -23.71 0.80 -11.74
N THR A 427 -22.61 0.63 -12.46
CA THR A 427 -21.37 0.03 -11.95
C THR A 427 -20.24 1.04 -11.94
N ASP A 428 -19.22 0.80 -11.11
CA ASP A 428 -17.96 1.55 -11.18
C ASP A 428 -17.29 1.35 -12.55
N ALA A 429 -16.81 2.44 -13.17
CA ALA A 429 -16.12 2.38 -14.46
C ALA A 429 -14.67 1.88 -14.37
N ALA A 430 -14.02 2.00 -13.21
CA ALA A 430 -12.61 1.64 -13.05
C ALA A 430 -12.39 0.12 -13.05
N THR A 431 -13.28 -0.63 -12.39
CA THR A 431 -13.15 -2.08 -12.18
C THR A 431 -14.30 -2.88 -12.79
N GLY A 432 -15.49 -2.27 -12.98
CA GLY A 432 -16.72 -2.98 -13.37
C GLY A 432 -17.23 -4.00 -12.34
N GLY A 433 -16.60 -4.07 -11.16
CA GLY A 433 -16.82 -5.12 -10.17
C GLY A 433 -17.94 -4.83 -9.16
N CYS A 434 -18.25 -3.55 -8.93
CA CYS A 434 -19.21 -3.12 -7.91
C CYS A 434 -20.38 -2.35 -8.51
N THR A 435 -21.59 -2.74 -8.10
CA THR A 435 -22.86 -2.17 -8.60
C THR A 435 -23.55 -1.39 -7.49
N MET A 436 -24.07 -0.21 -7.81
CA MET A 436 -24.88 0.60 -6.88
C MET A 436 -26.02 -0.22 -6.27
N ALA A 437 -26.37 0.09 -5.02
CA ALA A 437 -27.63 -0.39 -4.45
C ALA A 437 -28.81 0.25 -5.21
N PRO A 438 -29.92 -0.49 -5.47
CA PRO A 438 -31.09 0.10 -6.12
C PRO A 438 -31.65 1.28 -5.30
N ALA A 439 -31.86 2.41 -5.98
CA ALA A 439 -32.40 3.63 -5.40
C ALA A 439 -33.83 3.88 -5.91
N THR A 440 -34.72 4.32 -5.01
CA THR A 440 -36.08 4.71 -5.36
C THR A 440 -36.32 6.17 -5.00
N LEU A 441 -36.68 6.98 -5.98
CA LEU A 441 -37.00 8.40 -5.83
C LEU A 441 -38.49 8.63 -6.14
N TYR A 442 -39.03 9.71 -5.58
CA TYR A 442 -40.42 10.09 -5.75
C TYR A 442 -40.56 11.55 -6.16
N VAL A 443 -41.43 11.80 -7.13
CA VAL A 443 -41.74 13.14 -7.62
C VAL A 443 -43.25 13.28 -7.76
N ARG A 444 -43.80 14.38 -7.27
CA ARG A 444 -45.21 14.73 -7.48
C ARG A 444 -45.33 15.43 -8.82
N MET A 445 -45.92 14.74 -9.80
CA MET A 445 -46.19 15.30 -11.12
C MET A 445 -47.48 16.11 -11.03
N LEU A 446 -47.36 17.44 -10.96
CA LEU A 446 -48.49 18.34 -10.72
C LEU A 446 -48.41 19.59 -11.58
N LYS A 447 -48.75 19.43 -12.86
CA LYS A 447 -48.77 20.55 -13.82
C LYS A 447 -49.52 21.74 -13.24
N GLY A 448 -48.84 22.88 -13.14
CA GLY A 448 -49.42 24.12 -12.63
C GLY A 448 -49.26 24.38 -11.13
N ASP A 449 -48.68 23.49 -10.32
CA ASP A 449 -48.33 23.77 -8.91
C ASP A 449 -47.03 24.60 -8.82
N ALA A 450 -47.07 25.79 -9.44
CA ALA A 450 -45.90 26.62 -9.70
C ALA A 450 -45.21 27.11 -8.41
N ASN A 451 -45.92 27.12 -7.27
CA ASN A 451 -45.34 27.46 -5.97
C ASN A 451 -44.90 26.23 -5.14
N ALA A 452 -45.05 25.02 -5.67
CA ALA A 452 -44.66 23.75 -5.07
C ALA A 452 -45.37 23.45 -3.73
N SER A 453 -46.63 23.83 -3.59
CA SER A 453 -47.41 23.64 -2.36
C SER A 453 -47.95 22.21 -2.18
N GLY A 454 -47.94 21.39 -3.23
CA GLY A 454 -48.50 20.04 -3.25
C GLY A 454 -49.94 19.95 -3.77
N GLY A 455 -50.53 21.06 -4.25
CA GLY A 455 -51.86 21.06 -4.81
C GLY A 455 -52.15 22.31 -5.62
N VAL A 456 -52.69 22.14 -6.82
CA VAL A 456 -52.89 23.23 -7.78
C VAL A 456 -54.11 24.05 -7.40
N ASN A 457 -53.91 25.31 -7.04
CA ASN A 457 -54.97 26.19 -6.56
C ASN A 457 -54.81 27.65 -7.02
N ILE A 458 -55.61 28.56 -6.44
CA ILE A 458 -55.62 29.98 -6.84
C ILE A 458 -54.31 30.71 -6.49
N THR A 459 -53.54 30.20 -5.54
CA THR A 459 -52.23 30.75 -5.18
C THR A 459 -51.20 30.50 -6.28
N ASP A 460 -51.26 29.35 -6.96
CA ASP A 460 -50.43 29.06 -8.14
C ASP A 460 -50.77 29.98 -9.31
N LEU A 461 -52.06 30.15 -9.58
CA LEU A 461 -52.52 31.11 -10.59
C LEU A 461 -52.02 32.53 -10.30
N SER A 462 -52.02 32.93 -9.03
CA SER A 462 -51.49 34.24 -8.62
C SER A 462 -49.97 34.28 -8.77
N TYR A 463 -49.27 33.18 -8.49
CA TYR A 463 -47.82 33.05 -8.65
C TYR A 463 -47.40 33.21 -10.12
N VAL A 464 -48.07 32.52 -11.05
CA VAL A 464 -47.81 32.63 -12.49
C VAL A 464 -48.19 34.02 -12.99
N LYS A 465 -49.37 34.56 -12.62
CA LYS A 465 -49.80 35.90 -13.01
C LYS A 465 -48.84 37.00 -12.58
N GLY A 466 -48.25 36.88 -11.39
CA GLY A 466 -47.27 37.84 -10.88
C GLY A 466 -45.96 37.87 -11.67
N ARG A 467 -45.75 36.93 -12.60
CA ARG A 467 -44.55 36.78 -13.42
C ARG A 467 -44.83 36.85 -14.93
N LEU A 468 -46.06 37.20 -15.32
CA LEU A 468 -46.42 37.33 -16.74
C LEU A 468 -45.47 38.30 -17.45
N PHE A 469 -44.98 37.87 -18.60
CA PHE A 469 -44.03 38.57 -19.46
C PHE A 469 -42.65 38.82 -18.83
N ALA A 470 -42.35 38.22 -17.68
CA ALA A 470 -40.99 38.17 -17.16
C ALA A 470 -40.17 37.13 -17.94
N GLY A 471 -38.87 37.39 -18.08
CA GLY A 471 -37.94 36.38 -18.58
C GLY A 471 -37.83 35.21 -17.61
N VAL A 472 -37.60 34.01 -18.16
CA VAL A 472 -37.39 32.78 -17.40
C VAL A 472 -35.97 32.78 -16.81
N THR A 473 -35.88 32.48 -15.52
CA THR A 473 -34.66 32.49 -14.70
C THR A 473 -34.72 31.37 -13.67
N THR A 474 -33.59 31.08 -13.02
CA THR A 474 -33.52 30.10 -11.92
C THR A 474 -34.47 30.39 -10.75
N ALA A 475 -34.90 31.64 -10.57
CA ALA A 475 -35.81 32.04 -9.50
C ALA A 475 -37.31 31.89 -9.85
N ASN A 476 -37.66 31.73 -11.13
CA ASN A 476 -39.05 31.77 -11.58
C ASN A 476 -39.43 30.73 -12.65
N PHE A 477 -38.52 29.85 -13.06
CA PHE A 477 -38.77 28.84 -14.10
C PHE A 477 -39.96 27.91 -13.82
N ARG A 478 -40.35 27.72 -12.55
CA ARG A 478 -41.56 26.96 -12.18
C ARG A 478 -42.86 27.61 -12.67
N ALA A 479 -42.85 28.91 -12.98
CA ALA A 479 -44.00 29.63 -13.54
C ALA A 479 -44.11 29.51 -15.07
N ASP A 480 -43.08 29.01 -15.76
CA ASP A 480 -43.13 28.58 -17.16
C ASP A 480 -43.58 27.12 -17.17
N VAL A 481 -44.90 26.94 -17.07
CA VAL A 481 -45.57 25.66 -16.82
C VAL A 481 -45.56 24.78 -18.07
N ASP A 482 -45.53 25.37 -19.26
CA ASP A 482 -45.39 24.63 -20.52
C ASP A 482 -43.93 24.52 -21.02
N ALA A 483 -42.98 25.02 -20.23
CA ALA A 483 -41.55 25.04 -20.51
C ALA A 483 -41.21 25.64 -21.89
N SER A 484 -41.94 26.67 -22.31
CA SER A 484 -41.79 27.28 -23.63
C SER A 484 -40.61 28.26 -23.72
N GLY A 485 -40.05 28.68 -22.59
CA GLY A 485 -39.04 29.73 -22.48
C GLY A 485 -39.61 31.13 -22.25
N GLY A 486 -40.91 31.25 -22.01
CA GLY A 486 -41.54 32.54 -21.73
C GLY A 486 -42.80 32.43 -20.91
N ILE A 487 -42.83 33.10 -19.76
CA ILE A 487 -43.98 33.09 -18.84
C ILE A 487 -45.10 33.97 -19.41
N ASN A 488 -46.19 33.36 -19.87
CA ASN A 488 -47.26 34.04 -20.60
C ASN A 488 -48.66 33.48 -20.28
N ILE A 489 -49.67 33.86 -21.07
CA ILE A 489 -51.06 33.48 -20.83
C ILE A 489 -51.30 31.97 -21.00
N MET A 490 -50.46 31.28 -21.76
CA MET A 490 -50.50 29.84 -21.94
C MET A 490 -50.19 29.12 -20.62
N ASP A 491 -49.24 29.61 -19.81
CA ASP A 491 -48.95 29.06 -18.48
C ASP A 491 -50.12 29.25 -17.50
N VAL A 492 -50.78 30.40 -17.56
CA VAL A 492 -51.98 30.67 -16.77
C VAL A 492 -53.11 29.73 -17.20
N SER A 493 -53.25 29.48 -18.49
CA SER A 493 -54.24 28.55 -19.03
C SER A 493 -53.93 27.11 -18.62
N ALA A 494 -52.68 26.69 -18.71
CA ALA A 494 -52.19 25.38 -18.28
C ALA A 494 -52.44 25.13 -16.79
N THR A 495 -52.09 26.11 -15.94
CA THR A 495 -52.36 26.08 -14.50
C THR A 495 -53.86 26.00 -14.22
N LYS A 496 -54.66 26.82 -14.92
CA LYS A 496 -56.12 26.83 -14.76
C LYS A 496 -56.74 25.50 -15.17
N GLY A 497 -56.21 24.86 -16.21
CA GLY A 497 -56.66 23.57 -16.71
C GLY A 497 -56.49 22.42 -15.72
N ASN A 498 -55.60 22.58 -14.72
CA ASN A 498 -55.35 21.60 -13.68
C ASN A 498 -55.75 22.05 -12.26
N LEU A 499 -56.62 23.06 -12.14
CA LEU A 499 -57.11 23.48 -10.82
C LEU A 499 -57.70 22.31 -10.04
N PHE A 500 -57.41 22.28 -8.73
CA PHE A 500 -57.77 21.21 -7.80
C PHE A 500 -57.02 19.88 -8.05
N GLY A 501 -56.04 19.87 -8.95
CA GLY A 501 -55.07 18.79 -9.08
C GLY A 501 -54.27 18.59 -7.80
N SER A 502 -54.02 17.33 -7.44
CA SER A 502 -53.23 16.96 -6.27
C SER A 502 -52.54 15.63 -6.50
N ALA A 503 -51.39 15.42 -5.85
CA ALA A 503 -50.64 14.18 -5.91
C ALA A 503 -50.02 13.92 -4.54
N VAL A 504 -50.03 12.65 -4.15
CA VAL A 504 -49.50 12.18 -2.87
C VAL A 504 -48.50 11.07 -3.16
N CYS A 505 -47.32 11.19 -2.57
CA CYS A 505 -46.29 10.15 -2.56
C CYS A 505 -46.21 9.51 -1.16
N PRO A 506 -45.58 8.33 -1.02
CA PRO A 506 -45.62 7.49 0.19
C PRO A 506 -45.19 8.14 1.51
#